data_AF-A0A7C3DYD1-F1
#
_entry.id   AF-A0A7C3DYD1-F1
#
_cell.length_a   1.000
_cell.length_b   1.000
_cell.length_c   1.000
_cell.angle_alpha   90.00
_cell.angle_beta   90.00
_cell.angle_gamma   90.00
#
_symmetry.space_group_name_H-M   'P 1'
#
loop_
_entity.id
_entity.type
_entity.pdbx_description
1 polymer ?
#
loop_
_entity_poly.entity_id
_entity_poly.type
_entity_poly.pdbx_seq_one_letter_code
_entity_poly.pdbx_strand_id
1 'polypeptide(L)'
;LAAIYLSEYAKPGRFTRGVRLAIVNLAGVPSVVYGLFGLGLFVMMLKLRTSIISGSLTLAVLTLPVVITAAEEALSSVPRSFREASLALGATRWQTTVKVVLPNAVSGIVTGLILGISRAAGETAPILFTVAAFYLKDLPRSVFDQAMALPYHLYVISTQVPNAPQKVQWGTALVLLIMVLGMNLAAALIRTKFRRSKKW
;
A
#
# COMPACT_ATOMS: atom_id res chain seq x y z
N LEU A 1 4.02 -12.25 5.43
CA LEU A 1 4.98 -13.39 5.41
C LEU A 1 6.38 -12.97 5.00
N ALA A 2 6.56 -12.24 3.89
CA ALA A 2 7.88 -11.75 3.46
C ALA A 2 8.65 -11.00 4.56
N ALA A 3 8.01 -10.05 5.25
CA ALA A 3 8.62 -9.33 6.38
C ALA A 3 9.03 -10.25 7.54
N ILE A 4 8.19 -11.22 7.91
CA ILE A 4 8.48 -12.20 8.97
C ILE A 4 9.69 -13.06 8.60
N TYR A 5 9.76 -13.50 7.34
CA TYR A 5 10.93 -14.25 6.87
C TYR A 5 12.19 -13.38 6.91
N LEU A 6 12.12 -12.13 6.41
CA LEU A 6 13.25 -11.20 6.38
C LEU A 6 13.74 -10.76 7.76
N SER A 7 12.86 -10.70 8.77
CA SER A 7 13.21 -10.27 10.12
C SER A 7 13.61 -11.42 11.04
N GLU A 8 12.94 -12.59 10.97
CA GLU A 8 13.14 -13.67 11.96
C GLU A 8 13.91 -14.89 11.41
N TYR A 9 13.85 -15.16 10.11
CA TYR A 9 14.40 -16.39 9.51
C TYR A 9 15.58 -16.14 8.59
N ALA A 10 15.66 -14.95 7.98
CA ALA A 10 16.67 -14.59 7.02
C ALA A 10 18.04 -14.48 7.68
N LYS A 11 18.94 -15.41 7.34
CA LYS A 11 20.36 -15.29 7.68
C LYS A 11 21.00 -14.18 6.82
N PRO A 12 21.92 -13.37 7.35
CA PRO A 12 22.65 -12.40 6.55
C PRO A 12 23.45 -13.15 5.47
N GLY A 13 23.14 -12.88 4.21
CA GLY A 13 23.71 -13.59 3.07
C GLY A 13 23.47 -12.87 1.75
N ARG A 14 24.08 -13.35 0.67
CA ARG A 14 23.98 -12.72 -0.66
C ARG A 14 22.54 -12.67 -1.17
N PHE A 15 21.77 -13.71 -0.92
CA PHE A 15 20.35 -13.79 -1.31
C PHE A 15 19.49 -12.77 -0.55
N THR A 16 19.63 -12.69 0.78
CA THR A 16 18.83 -11.78 1.62
C THR A 16 19.18 -10.31 1.36
N ARG A 17 20.46 -10.03 1.07
CA ARG A 17 20.89 -8.71 0.58
C ARG A 17 20.27 -8.40 -0.78
N GLY A 18 20.24 -9.35 -1.72
CA GLY A 18 19.60 -9.18 -3.03
C GLY A 18 18.10 -8.86 -2.93
N VAL A 19 17.36 -9.59 -2.08
CA VAL A 19 15.93 -9.33 -1.86
C VAL A 19 15.69 -7.95 -1.25
N ARG A 20 16.46 -7.57 -0.22
CA ARG A 20 16.37 -6.22 0.38
C ARG A 20 16.67 -5.13 -0.66
N LEU A 21 17.70 -5.33 -1.48
CA LEU A 21 18.05 -4.39 -2.54
C LEU A 21 16.92 -4.27 -3.57
N ALA A 22 16.30 -5.38 -3.96
CA ALA A 22 15.16 -5.39 -4.86
C ALA A 22 13.98 -4.62 -4.27
N ILE A 23 13.64 -4.82 -2.98
CA ILE A 23 12.55 -4.10 -2.31
C ILE A 23 12.83 -2.58 -2.28
N VAL A 24 14.06 -2.18 -1.93
CA VAL A 24 14.44 -0.76 -1.89
C VAL A 24 14.42 -0.14 -3.28
N ASN A 25 14.93 -0.84 -4.30
CA ASN A 25 14.86 -0.38 -5.69
C ASN A 25 13.41 -0.24 -6.16
N LEU A 26 12.55 -1.21 -5.81
CA LEU A 26 11.12 -1.19 -6.12
C LEU A 26 10.46 0.04 -5.45
N ALA A 27 10.77 0.34 -4.19
CA ALA A 27 10.27 1.55 -3.52
C ALA A 27 10.69 2.86 -4.20
N GLY A 28 11.80 2.88 -4.95
CA GLY A 28 12.30 4.02 -5.72
C GLY A 28 11.74 4.16 -7.14
N VAL A 29 10.98 3.17 -7.64
CA VAL A 29 10.41 3.21 -8.99
C VAL A 29 9.27 4.25 -9.06
N PRO A 30 9.24 5.13 -10.08
CA PRO A 30 8.14 6.08 -10.27
C PRO A 30 6.79 5.38 -10.46
N SER A 31 5.70 5.96 -9.93
CA SER A 31 4.36 5.35 -9.96
C SER A 31 3.79 5.14 -11.37
N VAL A 32 4.21 5.94 -12.35
CA VAL A 32 3.87 5.76 -13.78
C VAL A 32 4.37 4.42 -14.32
N VAL A 33 5.57 4.00 -13.91
CA VAL A 33 6.17 2.73 -14.37
C VAL A 33 5.35 1.55 -13.85
N TYR A 34 4.84 1.62 -12.61
CA TYR A 34 3.91 0.63 -12.10
C TYR A 34 2.60 0.58 -12.88
N GLY A 35 2.06 1.73 -13.29
CA GLY A 35 0.89 1.80 -14.15
C GLY A 35 1.09 1.10 -15.50
N LEU A 36 2.21 1.38 -16.17
CA LEU A 36 2.57 0.72 -17.43
C LEU A 36 2.83 -0.77 -17.25
N PHE A 37 3.49 -1.17 -16.17
CA PHE A 37 3.66 -2.58 -15.81
C PHE A 37 2.32 -3.28 -15.60
N GLY A 38 1.39 -2.65 -14.88
CA GLY A 38 0.05 -3.17 -14.64
C GLY A 38 -0.76 -3.32 -15.93
N LEU A 39 -0.66 -2.36 -16.84
CA LEU A 39 -1.24 -2.44 -18.18
C LEU A 39 -0.64 -3.62 -18.96
N GLY A 40 0.68 -3.75 -18.96
CA GLY A 40 1.38 -4.86 -19.64
C GLY A 40 0.98 -6.24 -19.12
N LEU A 41 1.03 -6.41 -17.81
CA LEU A 41 0.85 -7.71 -17.18
C LEU A 41 -0.63 -8.07 -17.00
N PHE A 42 -1.41 -7.21 -16.33
CA PHE A 42 -2.79 -7.53 -15.96
C PHE A 42 -3.77 -7.32 -17.11
N VAL A 43 -3.63 -6.20 -17.83
CA VAL A 43 -4.58 -5.85 -18.91
C VAL A 43 -4.26 -6.61 -20.19
N MET A 44 -3.01 -6.59 -20.67
CA MET A 44 -2.64 -7.21 -21.95
C MET A 44 -2.35 -8.71 -21.82
N MET A 45 -1.44 -9.11 -20.92
CA MET A 45 -1.01 -10.51 -20.83
C MET A 45 -2.07 -11.42 -20.21
N LEU A 46 -2.68 -11.00 -19.10
CA LEU A 46 -3.72 -11.76 -18.39
C LEU A 46 -5.15 -11.48 -18.91
N LYS A 47 -5.31 -10.59 -19.91
CA LYS A 47 -6.58 -10.25 -20.55
C LYS A 47 -7.69 -9.82 -19.57
N LEU A 48 -7.34 -9.26 -18.41
CA LEU A 48 -8.29 -8.80 -17.39
C LEU A 48 -9.01 -7.50 -17.77
N ARG A 49 -8.65 -6.94 -18.95
CA ARG A 49 -9.10 -5.63 -19.45
C ARG A 49 -8.81 -4.52 -18.43
N THR A 50 -9.11 -3.29 -18.79
CA THR A 50 -9.11 -2.18 -17.84
C THR A 50 -10.27 -2.40 -16.86
N SER A 51 -9.95 -2.75 -15.61
CA SER A 51 -10.93 -3.20 -14.63
C SER A 51 -10.46 -2.90 -13.20
N ILE A 52 -11.39 -2.82 -12.25
CA ILE A 52 -11.07 -2.62 -10.82
C ILE A 52 -10.06 -3.67 -10.32
N ILE A 53 -10.14 -4.91 -10.78
CA ILE A 53 -9.16 -5.95 -10.45
C ILE A 53 -7.77 -5.58 -10.96
N SER A 54 -7.62 -5.21 -12.24
CA SER A 54 -6.33 -4.82 -12.80
C SER A 54 -5.69 -3.65 -12.03
N GLY A 55 -6.50 -2.67 -11.60
CA GLY A 55 -6.02 -1.57 -10.77
C GLY A 55 -5.66 -1.96 -9.36
N SER A 56 -6.50 -2.75 -8.68
CA SER A 56 -6.23 -3.17 -7.32
C SER A 56 -4.97 -4.02 -7.24
N LEU A 57 -4.73 -4.90 -8.22
CA LEU A 57 -3.48 -5.65 -8.34
C LEU A 57 -2.28 -4.74 -8.59
N THR A 58 -2.42 -3.74 -9.45
CA THR A 58 -1.33 -2.78 -9.73
C THR A 58 -0.97 -1.93 -8.51
N LEU A 59 -1.99 -1.42 -7.80
CA LEU A 59 -1.81 -0.69 -6.55
C LEU A 59 -1.25 -1.57 -5.43
N ALA A 60 -1.63 -2.86 -5.39
CA ALA A 60 -1.04 -3.83 -4.48
C ALA A 60 0.46 -3.99 -4.73
N VAL A 61 0.88 -4.11 -6.00
CA VAL A 61 2.31 -4.19 -6.35
C VAL A 61 3.05 -2.90 -5.97
N LEU A 62 2.45 -1.74 -6.20
CA LEU A 62 3.04 -0.44 -5.84
C LEU A 62 3.19 -0.26 -4.32
N THR A 63 2.23 -0.75 -3.52
CA THR A 63 2.25 -0.61 -2.05
C THR A 63 3.07 -1.67 -1.35
N LEU A 64 3.37 -2.79 -2.02
CA LEU A 64 4.07 -3.93 -1.44
C LEU A 64 5.43 -3.57 -0.82
N PRO A 65 6.32 -2.75 -1.44
CA PRO A 65 7.59 -2.36 -0.82
C PRO A 65 7.37 -1.61 0.49
N VAL A 66 6.43 -0.66 0.50
CA VAL A 66 6.11 0.16 1.67
C VAL A 66 5.61 -0.71 2.82
N VAL A 67 4.69 -1.64 2.54
CA VAL A 67 4.14 -2.55 3.54
C VAL A 67 5.20 -3.51 4.06
N ILE A 68 6.08 -4.05 3.20
CA ILE A 68 7.15 -4.96 3.63
C ILE A 68 8.14 -4.23 4.53
N THR A 69 8.65 -3.08 4.12
CA THR A 69 9.62 -2.31 4.91
C THR A 69 9.03 -1.91 6.26
N ALA A 70 7.80 -1.39 6.28
CA ALA A 70 7.16 -1.00 7.53
C ALA A 70 6.89 -2.19 8.47
N ALA A 71 6.50 -3.35 7.91
CA ALA A 71 6.30 -4.56 8.70
C ALA A 71 7.62 -5.13 9.24
N GLU A 72 8.70 -5.05 8.46
CA GLU A 72 10.03 -5.48 8.87
C GLU A 72 10.57 -4.61 10.02
N GLU A 73 10.49 -3.28 9.87
CA GLU A 73 10.86 -2.32 10.92
C GLU A 73 10.06 -2.56 12.21
N ALA A 74 8.76 -2.81 12.09
CA ALA A 74 7.91 -3.12 13.23
C ALA A 74 8.35 -4.40 13.97
N LEU A 75 8.71 -5.46 13.25
CA LEU A 75 9.21 -6.71 13.83
C LEU A 75 10.60 -6.53 14.45
N SER A 76 11.49 -5.81 13.77
CA SER A 76 12.84 -5.51 14.26
C SER A 76 12.85 -4.58 15.47
N SER A 77 11.80 -3.77 15.68
CA SER A 77 11.68 -2.90 16.86
C SER A 77 11.45 -3.67 18.18
N VAL A 78 11.02 -4.93 18.11
CA VAL A 78 10.81 -5.77 19.29
C VAL A 78 12.18 -6.13 19.89
N PRO A 79 12.43 -5.90 21.20
CA PRO A 79 13.70 -6.23 21.84
C PRO A 79 14.12 -7.70 21.65
N ARG A 80 15.43 -7.93 21.49
CA ARG A 80 15.98 -9.30 21.36
C ARG A 80 15.81 -10.13 22.62
N SER A 81 15.78 -9.49 23.79
CA SER A 81 15.59 -10.14 25.09
C SER A 81 14.33 -11.01 25.15
N PHE A 82 13.23 -10.60 24.50
CA PHE A 82 12.02 -11.42 24.43
C PHE A 82 12.20 -12.71 23.64
N ARG A 83 13.03 -12.67 22.59
CA ARG A 83 13.33 -13.86 21.78
C ARG A 83 14.20 -14.81 22.57
N GLU A 84 15.24 -14.29 23.20
CA GLU A 84 16.18 -15.05 24.02
C GLU A 84 15.48 -15.70 25.22
N ALA A 85 14.64 -14.94 25.95
CA ALA A 85 13.84 -15.47 27.06
C ALA A 85 12.87 -16.58 26.62
N SER A 86 12.19 -16.38 25.49
CA SER A 86 11.27 -17.40 24.95
C SER A 86 12.01 -18.68 24.53
N LEU A 87 13.18 -18.56 23.90
CA LEU A 87 13.99 -19.71 23.49
C LEU A 87 14.60 -20.43 24.70
N ALA A 88 14.99 -19.69 25.75
CA ALA A 88 15.51 -20.26 27.00
C ALA A 88 14.46 -21.09 27.77
N LEU A 89 13.17 -20.74 27.62
CA LEU A 89 12.04 -21.52 28.15
C LEU A 89 11.70 -22.76 27.30
N GLY A 90 12.53 -23.10 26.30
CA GLY A 90 12.32 -24.25 25.42
C GLY A 90 11.32 -24.01 24.28
N ALA A 91 10.87 -22.77 24.04
CA ALA A 91 9.98 -22.49 22.93
C ALA A 91 10.72 -22.60 21.58
N THR A 92 10.02 -23.07 20.56
CA THR A 92 10.54 -23.07 19.18
C THR A 92 10.54 -21.66 18.58
N ARG A 93 11.41 -21.40 17.59
CA ARG A 93 11.45 -20.12 16.87
C ARG A 93 10.08 -19.70 16.32
N TRP A 94 9.29 -20.64 15.79
CA TRP A 94 7.94 -20.36 15.30
C TRP A 94 7.00 -19.91 16.42
N GLN A 95 7.02 -20.60 17.58
CA GLN A 95 6.22 -20.20 18.74
C GLN A 95 6.64 -18.82 19.25
N THR A 96 7.93 -18.52 19.33
CA THR A 96 8.44 -17.20 19.70
C THR A 96 7.96 -16.12 18.74
N THR A 97 8.06 -16.35 17.43
CA THR A 97 7.61 -15.39 16.42
C THR A 97 6.10 -15.13 16.53
N VAL A 98 5.28 -16.17 16.58
CA VAL A 98 3.82 -16.04 16.54
C VAL A 98 3.23 -15.56 17.86
N LYS A 99 3.75 -16.03 19.00
CA LYS A 99 3.15 -15.76 20.32
C LYS A 99 3.79 -14.56 21.04
N VAL A 100 5.04 -14.20 20.71
CA VAL A 100 5.77 -13.14 21.41
C VAL A 100 6.06 -11.97 20.48
N VAL A 101 6.72 -12.19 19.36
CA VAL A 101 7.18 -11.09 18.50
C VAL A 101 6.01 -10.44 17.73
N LEU A 102 5.19 -11.25 17.06
CA LEU A 102 4.12 -10.76 16.21
C LEU A 102 3.11 -9.90 16.98
N PRO A 103 2.56 -10.31 18.14
CA PRO A 103 1.61 -9.48 18.89
C PRO A 103 2.19 -8.13 19.33
N ASN A 104 3.49 -8.11 19.69
CA ASN A 104 4.19 -6.88 20.08
C ASN A 104 4.52 -5.96 18.88
N ALA A 105 4.60 -6.52 17.66
CA ALA A 105 4.85 -5.78 16.42
C ALA A 105 3.56 -5.34 15.70
N VAL A 106 2.40 -5.94 15.99
CA VAL A 106 1.12 -5.70 15.29
C VAL A 106 0.79 -4.21 15.18
N SER A 107 0.97 -3.42 16.24
CA SER A 107 0.64 -1.99 16.18
C SER A 107 1.50 -1.23 15.14
N GLY A 108 2.76 -1.63 14.97
CA GLY A 108 3.67 -1.08 13.97
C GLY A 108 3.29 -1.52 12.56
N ILE A 109 2.97 -2.81 12.39
CA ILE A 109 2.52 -3.38 11.11
C ILE A 109 1.22 -2.70 10.64
N VAL A 110 0.23 -2.56 11.53
CA VAL A 110 -1.05 -1.89 11.24
C VAL A 110 -0.81 -0.43 10.86
N THR A 111 0.10 0.27 11.54
CA THR A 111 0.47 1.63 11.17
C THR A 111 1.05 1.69 9.75
N GLY A 112 1.99 0.80 9.43
CA GLY A 112 2.59 0.71 8.10
C GLY A 112 1.56 0.41 7.01
N LEU A 113 0.64 -0.50 7.29
CA LEU A 113 -0.45 -0.86 6.39
C LEU A 113 -1.38 0.33 6.12
N ILE A 114 -1.78 1.06 7.16
CA ILE A 114 -2.61 2.26 7.04
C ILE A 114 -1.92 3.30 6.15
N LEU A 115 -0.64 3.57 6.37
CA LEU A 115 0.12 4.53 5.56
C LEU A 115 0.24 4.08 4.10
N GLY A 116 0.44 2.78 3.86
CA GLY A 116 0.46 2.21 2.51
C GLY A 116 -0.87 2.37 1.78
N ILE A 117 -1.99 2.09 2.46
CA ILE A 117 -3.34 2.24 1.89
C ILE A 117 -3.66 3.72 1.61
N SER A 118 -3.35 4.61 2.55
CA SER A 118 -3.53 6.05 2.37
C SER A 118 -2.76 6.58 1.17
N ARG A 119 -1.52 6.09 0.95
CA ARG A 119 -0.72 6.43 -0.22
C ARG A 119 -1.40 5.93 -1.50
N ALA A 120 -1.79 4.65 -1.56
CA ALA A 120 -2.47 4.10 -2.73
C ALA A 120 -3.76 4.82 -3.10
N ALA A 121 -4.54 5.25 -2.10
CA ALA A 121 -5.78 6.00 -2.34
C ALA A 121 -5.54 7.35 -3.05
N GLY A 122 -4.35 7.93 -2.91
CA GLY A 122 -3.94 9.15 -3.59
C GLY A 122 -3.18 8.95 -4.91
N GLU A 123 -2.88 7.71 -5.31
CA GLU A 123 -2.12 7.44 -6.54
C GLU A 123 -3.00 7.61 -7.78
N THR A 124 -2.58 8.49 -8.70
CA THR A 124 -3.33 8.79 -9.93
C THR A 124 -2.75 8.07 -11.15
N ALA A 125 -1.43 7.96 -11.22
CA ALA A 125 -0.72 7.42 -12.39
C ALA A 125 -1.00 5.94 -12.66
N PRO A 126 -1.02 5.02 -11.68
CA PRO A 126 -1.35 3.62 -11.96
C PRO A 126 -2.79 3.46 -12.43
N ILE A 127 -3.72 4.17 -11.79
CA ILE A 127 -5.15 4.11 -12.09
C ILE A 127 -5.42 4.52 -13.53
N LEU A 128 -4.75 5.56 -14.02
CA LEU A 128 -4.82 6.06 -15.41
C LEU A 128 -4.63 4.94 -16.45
N PHE A 129 -3.69 4.04 -16.21
CA PHE A 129 -3.34 2.99 -17.19
C PHE A 129 -4.13 1.69 -17.01
N THR A 130 -4.66 1.42 -15.81
CA THR A 130 -5.17 0.07 -15.49
C THR A 130 -6.67 -0.02 -15.23
N VAL A 131 -7.32 1.08 -14.81
CA VAL A 131 -8.76 1.08 -14.43
C VAL A 131 -9.50 2.21 -15.09
N ALA A 132 -8.84 3.35 -15.25
CA ALA A 132 -9.47 4.62 -15.50
C ALA A 132 -10.29 4.59 -16.78
N ALA A 133 -11.54 4.98 -16.61
CA ALA A 133 -12.40 5.33 -17.72
C ALA A 133 -12.73 6.82 -17.65
N PHE A 134 -12.63 7.47 -18.80
CA PHE A 134 -12.84 8.91 -18.95
C PHE A 134 -14.25 9.33 -18.50
N TYR A 135 -15.26 8.52 -18.82
CA TYR A 135 -16.65 8.76 -18.43
C TYR A 135 -17.44 7.44 -18.44
N LEU A 136 -18.07 7.09 -17.31
CA LEU A 136 -19.09 6.03 -17.24
C LEU A 136 -20.44 6.64 -16.88
N LYS A 137 -21.48 6.28 -17.64
CA LYS A 137 -22.86 6.66 -17.38
C LYS A 137 -23.49 5.85 -16.23
N ASP A 138 -22.98 4.65 -15.98
CA ASP A 138 -23.47 3.72 -14.96
C ASP A 138 -22.38 3.40 -13.93
N LEU A 139 -22.78 3.15 -12.67
CA LEU A 139 -21.85 2.66 -11.65
C LEU A 139 -21.36 1.24 -12.01
N PRO A 140 -20.10 0.90 -11.69
CA PRO A 140 -19.59 -0.46 -11.88
C PRO A 140 -20.44 -1.44 -11.06
N ARG A 141 -20.92 -2.51 -11.71
CA ARG A 141 -21.72 -3.57 -11.08
C ARG A 141 -20.87 -4.77 -10.74
N SER A 142 -19.71 -4.92 -11.38
CA SER A 142 -18.77 -6.01 -11.22
C SER A 142 -17.35 -5.52 -10.99
N VAL A 143 -16.54 -6.37 -10.36
CA VAL A 143 -15.09 -6.15 -10.15
C VAL A 143 -14.27 -6.14 -11.46
N PHE A 144 -14.88 -6.63 -12.55
CA PHE A 144 -14.30 -6.58 -13.90
C PHE A 144 -14.64 -5.29 -14.65
N ASP A 145 -15.48 -4.42 -14.08
CA ASP A 145 -15.85 -3.16 -14.71
C ASP A 145 -14.77 -2.09 -14.46
N GLN A 146 -14.77 -1.08 -15.31
CA GLN A 146 -13.97 0.13 -15.09
C GLN A 146 -14.58 0.98 -13.96
N ALA A 147 -13.76 1.78 -13.30
CA ALA A 147 -14.22 2.71 -12.27
C ALA A 147 -13.73 4.13 -12.53
N MET A 148 -14.57 5.10 -12.19
CA MET A 148 -14.18 6.50 -12.15
C MET A 148 -13.54 6.80 -10.80
N ALA A 149 -12.25 7.13 -10.82
CA ALA A 149 -11.52 7.58 -9.65
C ALA A 149 -11.53 9.12 -9.59
N LEU A 150 -11.80 9.68 -8.41
CA LEU A 150 -11.82 11.14 -8.19
C LEU A 150 -10.51 11.85 -8.62
N PRO A 151 -9.30 11.33 -8.34
CA PRO A 151 -8.06 11.97 -8.79
C PRO A 151 -7.94 12.02 -10.31
N TYR A 152 -8.37 10.96 -10.99
CA TYR A 152 -8.36 10.90 -12.44
C TYR A 152 -9.41 11.84 -13.07
N HIS A 153 -10.59 11.92 -12.45
CA HIS A 153 -11.65 12.85 -12.89
C HIS A 153 -11.18 14.31 -12.84
N LEU A 154 -10.49 14.70 -11.75
CA LEU A 154 -9.89 16.03 -11.63
C LEU A 154 -8.84 16.29 -12.72
N TYR A 155 -7.96 15.30 -12.97
CA TYR A 155 -6.96 15.39 -14.03
C TYR A 155 -7.59 15.62 -15.40
N VAL A 156 -8.62 14.85 -15.75
CA VAL A 156 -9.35 14.96 -17.02
C VAL A 156 -10.02 16.32 -17.18
N ILE A 157 -10.77 16.78 -16.18
CA ILE A 157 -11.44 18.09 -16.22
C ILE A 157 -10.42 19.22 -16.37
N SER A 158 -9.25 19.09 -15.73
CA SER A 158 -8.23 20.13 -15.75
C SER A 158 -7.38 20.17 -17.02
N THR A 159 -7.33 19.08 -17.80
CA THR A 159 -6.36 18.96 -18.92
C THR A 159 -6.99 18.61 -20.26
N GLN A 160 -8.11 17.87 -20.27
CA GLN A 160 -8.69 17.31 -21.49
C GLN A 160 -10.03 17.95 -21.90
N VAL A 161 -10.64 18.78 -21.04
CA VAL A 161 -11.93 19.43 -21.31
C VAL A 161 -11.71 20.94 -21.55
N PRO A 162 -11.74 21.42 -22.81
CA PRO A 162 -11.67 22.84 -23.10
C PRO A 162 -12.89 23.57 -22.51
N ASN A 163 -12.68 24.70 -21.85
CA ASN A 163 -13.75 25.49 -21.20
C ASN A 163 -14.59 24.74 -20.14
N ALA A 164 -13.96 23.82 -19.39
CA ALA A 164 -14.62 23.22 -18.23
C ALA A 164 -15.10 24.31 -17.24
N PRO A 165 -16.33 24.21 -16.69
CA PRO A 165 -16.81 25.16 -15.69
C PRO A 165 -15.85 25.18 -14.49
N GLN A 166 -15.22 26.33 -14.23
CA GLN A 166 -14.26 26.47 -13.12
C GLN A 166 -14.85 26.02 -11.78
N LYS A 167 -16.16 26.25 -11.56
CA LYS A 167 -16.88 25.80 -10.36
C LYS A 167 -16.79 24.29 -10.13
N VAL A 168 -16.85 23.47 -11.19
CA VAL A 168 -16.77 22.01 -11.08
C VAL A 168 -15.34 21.58 -10.81
N GLN A 169 -14.35 22.17 -11.49
CA GLN A 169 -12.93 21.87 -11.27
C GLN A 169 -12.49 22.14 -9.82
N TRP A 170 -12.78 23.34 -9.30
CA TRP A 170 -12.46 23.69 -7.91
C TRP A 170 -13.28 22.87 -6.90
N GLY A 171 -14.54 22.55 -7.23
CA GLY A 171 -15.39 21.68 -6.40
C GLY A 171 -14.81 20.26 -6.27
N THR A 172 -14.42 19.64 -7.39
CA THR A 172 -13.78 18.32 -7.39
C THR A 172 -12.44 18.34 -6.64
N ALA A 173 -11.63 19.39 -6.83
CA ALA A 173 -10.38 19.56 -6.09
C ALA A 173 -10.60 19.67 -4.58
N LEU A 174 -11.58 20.46 -4.15
CA LEU A 174 -11.93 20.62 -2.74
C LEU A 174 -12.41 19.31 -2.11
N VAL A 175 -13.29 18.58 -2.79
CA VAL A 175 -13.79 17.27 -2.31
C VAL A 175 -12.65 16.26 -2.18
N LEU A 176 -11.78 16.18 -3.18
CA LEU A 176 -10.61 15.31 -3.15
C LEU A 176 -9.68 15.68 -1.99
N LEU A 177 -9.41 16.96 -1.80
CA LEU A 177 -8.55 17.45 -0.74
C LEU A 177 -9.12 17.13 0.64
N ILE A 178 -10.40 17.38 0.87
CA ILE A 178 -11.09 17.03 2.13
C ILE A 178 -11.04 15.52 2.38
N MET A 179 -11.29 14.70 1.35
CA MET A 179 -11.29 13.24 1.47
C MET A 179 -9.89 12.72 1.83
N VAL A 180 -8.86 13.16 1.12
CA VAL A 180 -7.47 12.72 1.34
C VAL A 180 -6.96 13.19 2.70
N LEU A 181 -7.20 14.46 3.07
CA LEU A 181 -6.84 14.98 4.39
C LEU A 181 -7.59 14.26 5.50
N GLY A 182 -8.89 14.02 5.33
CA GLY A 182 -9.72 13.30 6.30
C GLY A 182 -9.22 11.87 6.54
N MET A 183 -8.94 11.11 5.47
CA MET A 183 -8.36 9.77 5.57
C MET A 183 -6.99 9.78 6.24
N ASN A 184 -6.10 10.69 5.85
CA ASN A 184 -4.75 10.78 6.43
C ASN A 184 -4.79 11.20 7.91
N LEU A 185 -5.70 12.10 8.28
CA LEU A 185 -5.88 12.51 9.67
C LEU A 185 -6.45 11.38 10.52
N ALA A 186 -7.49 10.69 10.04
CA ALA A 186 -8.05 9.53 10.71
C ALA A 186 -7.00 8.42 10.92
N ALA A 187 -6.23 8.12 9.87
CA ALA A 187 -5.08 7.22 9.92
C ALA A 187 -4.05 7.63 11.00
N ALA A 188 -3.70 8.92 11.06
CA ALA A 188 -2.75 9.45 12.03
C ALA A 188 -3.28 9.40 13.48
N LEU A 189 -4.57 9.66 13.69
CA LEU A 189 -5.21 9.57 15.01
C LEU A 189 -5.29 8.13 15.51
N ILE A 190 -5.64 7.18 14.64
CA ILE A 190 -5.62 5.75 14.97
C ILE A 190 -4.20 5.33 15.37
N ARG A 191 -3.19 5.76 14.60
CA ARG A 191 -1.77 5.50 14.91
C ARG A 191 -1.38 6.00 16.30
N THR A 192 -1.73 7.23 16.65
CA THR A 192 -1.32 7.80 17.96
C THR A 192 -1.98 7.07 19.12
N LYS A 193 -3.24 6.64 18.98
CA LYS A 193 -3.93 5.82 19.98
C LYS A 193 -3.26 4.45 20.17
N PHE A 194 -2.93 3.76 19.07
CA PHE A 194 -2.26 2.45 19.13
C PHE A 194 -0.82 2.54 19.69
N ARG A 195 -0.10 3.64 19.42
CA ARG A 195 1.26 3.86 19.95
C ARG A 195 1.28 4.06 21.47
N ARG A 196 0.24 4.69 22.04
CA ARG A 196 0.12 4.91 23.50
C ARG A 196 -0.13 3.63 24.31
N SER A 197 -0.53 2.54 23.67
CA SER A 197 -0.76 1.25 24.35
C SER A 197 0.51 0.42 24.58
N LYS A 198 1.68 0.86 24.08
CA LYS A 198 2.95 0.18 24.37
C LYS A 198 3.48 0.62 25.73
N LYS A 199 3.40 -0.27 26.73
CA LYS A 199 3.99 -0.12 28.07
C LYS A 199 5.39 -0.77 28.15
N TRP A 200 6.18 -0.62 27.11
CA TRP A 200 7.58 -1.01 27.08
C TRP A 200 8.35 0.10 26.37
#